data_AF-A0A6C0LVB2-F1
#
_entry.id   AF-A0A6C0LVB2-F1
#
_cell.length_a   1.000
_cell.length_b   1.000
_cell.length_c   1.000
_cell.angle_alpha   90.00
_cell.angle_beta   90.00
_cell.angle_gamma   90.00
#
_symmetry.space_group_name_H-M   'P 1'
#
loop_
_entity.id
_entity.type
_entity.pdbx_description
1 polymer ?
#
loop_
_entity_poly.entity_id
_entity_poly.type
_entity_poly.pdbx_seq_one_letter_code
_entity_poly.pdbx_strand_id
1 'polypeptide(L)'
;MCKTKTDSQEHVIMAEFLLKEEREPHWNGLPKTIKRALCSAINVSYNKIHDPSFYNKLHHEWTNNKKCRQTTDQCASIECAICIESYQLDGKDKVTTLLCGHNFCSHCIFKHIQTRGFQASCPMCRYDVFQENNSSSHDLQTDGERFNQMIIENKRIRRRQERRIKRKRARAETQGTLT
;
A
#
# COMPACT_ATOMS: atom_id res chain seq x y z
N MET A 1 24.93 -28.80 -22.33
CA MET A 1 24.17 -27.54 -22.17
C MET A 1 22.76 -27.75 -22.71
N CYS A 2 21.78 -28.02 -21.83
CA CYS A 2 20.41 -28.30 -22.24
C CYS A 2 19.67 -27.00 -22.54
N LYS A 3 19.33 -26.79 -23.83
CA LYS A 3 18.55 -25.64 -24.29
C LYS A 3 17.16 -25.71 -23.64
N THR A 4 16.88 -24.81 -22.71
CA THR A 4 15.52 -24.58 -22.20
C THR A 4 14.70 -24.01 -23.35
N LYS A 5 13.97 -24.88 -24.07
CA LYS A 5 12.94 -24.43 -25.01
C LYS A 5 11.93 -23.63 -24.21
N THR A 6 11.98 -22.31 -24.33
CA THR A 6 10.95 -21.40 -23.82
C THR A 6 9.59 -21.91 -24.30
N ASP A 7 8.66 -22.13 -23.38
CA ASP A 7 7.31 -22.53 -23.74
C ASP A 7 6.68 -21.45 -24.63
N SER A 8 6.06 -21.87 -25.75
CA SER A 8 5.30 -20.93 -26.57
C SER A 8 4.17 -20.36 -25.72
N GLN A 9 3.89 -19.06 -25.88
CA GLN A 9 2.87 -18.34 -25.11
C GLN A 9 1.52 -19.07 -25.12
N GLU A 10 1.16 -19.71 -26.24
CA GLU A 10 -0.05 -20.53 -26.36
C GLU A 10 -0.09 -21.65 -25.30
N HIS A 11 1.02 -22.33 -25.06
CA HIS A 11 1.08 -23.44 -24.10
C HIS A 11 0.97 -22.95 -22.65
N VAL A 12 1.48 -21.75 -22.36
CA VAL A 12 1.34 -21.10 -21.05
C VAL A 12 -0.13 -20.74 -20.80
N ILE A 13 -0.77 -20.10 -21.78
CA ILE A 13 -2.19 -19.75 -21.71
C ILE A 13 -3.04 -21.01 -21.52
N MET A 14 -2.77 -22.08 -22.27
CA MET A 14 -3.49 -23.35 -22.13
C MET A 14 -3.26 -24.00 -20.75
N ALA A 15 -2.05 -23.94 -20.21
CA ALA A 15 -1.75 -24.46 -18.87
C ALA A 15 -2.51 -23.69 -17.78
N GLU A 16 -2.52 -22.35 -17.85
CA GLU A 16 -3.29 -21.51 -16.94
C GLU A 16 -4.79 -21.77 -17.06
N PHE A 17 -5.31 -21.90 -18.28
CA PHE A 17 -6.71 -22.18 -18.54
C PHE A 17 -7.15 -23.54 -17.97
N LEU A 18 -6.36 -24.60 -18.15
CA LEU A 18 -6.65 -25.93 -17.61
C LEU A 18 -6.68 -25.97 -16.07
N LEU A 19 -5.77 -25.26 -15.42
CA LEU A 19 -5.83 -25.04 -13.96
C LEU A 19 -7.06 -24.21 -13.55
N LYS A 20 -7.73 -23.60 -14.53
CA LYS A 20 -8.94 -22.79 -14.36
C LYS A 20 -10.26 -23.35 -14.90
N GLU A 21 -10.29 -24.58 -15.38
CA GLU A 21 -11.54 -25.19 -15.84
C GLU A 21 -12.46 -25.69 -14.69
N GLU A 22 -13.76 -25.77 -14.98
CA GLU A 22 -14.80 -26.25 -14.04
C GLU A 22 -14.71 -27.77 -13.78
N ARG A 23 -14.37 -28.52 -14.84
CA ARG A 23 -14.18 -29.98 -14.82
C ARG A 23 -12.70 -30.27 -14.73
N GLU A 24 -12.34 -31.32 -14.00
CA GLU A 24 -10.95 -31.71 -13.87
C GLU A 24 -10.43 -32.26 -15.21
N PRO A 25 -9.35 -31.69 -15.76
CA PRO A 25 -8.71 -32.23 -16.95
C PRO A 25 -8.08 -33.61 -16.71
N HIS A 26 -8.07 -34.44 -17.75
CA HIS A 26 -7.30 -35.68 -17.72
C HIS A 26 -5.80 -35.40 -17.84
N TRP A 27 -5.14 -35.08 -16.72
CA TRP A 27 -3.73 -34.65 -16.68
C TRP A 27 -2.77 -35.62 -17.38
N ASN A 28 -3.02 -36.93 -17.28
CA ASN A 28 -2.19 -37.97 -17.89
C ASN A 28 -2.23 -37.94 -19.42
N GLY A 29 -3.34 -37.52 -20.02
CA GLY A 29 -3.55 -37.48 -21.47
C GLY A 29 -3.01 -36.23 -22.17
N LEU A 30 -2.46 -35.26 -21.42
CA LEU A 30 -2.03 -34.00 -21.99
C LEU A 30 -0.71 -34.14 -22.81
N PRO A 31 -0.57 -33.38 -23.91
CA PRO A 31 0.68 -33.26 -24.65
C PRO A 31 1.86 -32.86 -23.75
N LYS A 32 3.06 -33.38 -24.05
CA LYS A 32 4.29 -33.10 -23.29
C LYS A 32 4.63 -31.60 -23.21
N THR A 33 4.25 -30.81 -24.21
CA THR A 33 4.44 -29.36 -24.24
C THR A 33 3.56 -28.64 -23.22
N ILE A 34 2.30 -29.05 -23.09
CA ILE A 34 1.38 -28.54 -22.06
C ILE A 34 1.81 -29.01 -20.68
N LYS A 35 2.24 -30.26 -20.52
CA LYS A 35 2.80 -30.75 -19.24
C LYS A 35 4.04 -29.96 -18.80
N ARG A 36 4.89 -29.54 -19.75
CA ARG A 36 6.04 -28.66 -19.47
C ARG A 36 5.62 -27.26 -19.03
N ALA A 37 4.65 -26.67 -19.72
CA ALA A 37 4.10 -25.37 -19.33
C ALA A 37 3.42 -25.43 -17.94
N LEU A 38 2.72 -26.53 -17.64
CA LEU A 38 2.16 -26.79 -16.32
C LEU A 38 3.25 -26.90 -15.25
N CYS A 39 4.37 -27.59 -15.50
CA CYS A 39 5.51 -27.62 -14.58
C CYS A 39 5.98 -26.22 -14.18
N SER A 40 6.07 -25.30 -15.15
CA SER A 40 6.40 -23.91 -14.89
C SER A 40 5.30 -23.20 -14.07
N ALA A 41 4.03 -23.44 -14.39
CA ALA A 41 2.89 -22.82 -13.71
C ALA A 41 2.74 -23.26 -12.23
N ILE A 42 3.03 -24.53 -11.91
CA ILE A 42 2.92 -25.07 -10.53
C ILE A 42 4.28 -25.15 -9.80
N ASN A 43 5.31 -24.49 -10.35
CA ASN A 43 6.68 -24.47 -9.85
C ASN A 43 7.23 -25.87 -9.49
N VAL A 44 7.19 -26.79 -10.47
CA VAL A 44 7.72 -28.16 -10.36
C VAL A 44 8.78 -28.38 -11.42
N SER A 45 9.82 -29.13 -11.08
CA SER A 45 10.84 -29.54 -12.05
C SER A 45 10.26 -30.45 -13.14
N TYR A 46 10.58 -30.16 -14.40
CA TYR A 46 10.19 -30.95 -15.58
C TYR A 46 10.50 -32.45 -15.45
N ASN A 47 11.56 -32.81 -14.72
CA ASN A 47 12.00 -34.20 -14.54
C ASN A 47 10.96 -35.07 -13.81
N LYS A 48 9.93 -34.46 -13.21
CA LYS A 48 8.87 -35.13 -12.45
C LYS A 48 7.60 -35.44 -13.25
N ILE A 49 7.56 -35.16 -14.56
CA ILE A 49 6.35 -35.40 -15.38
C ILE A 49 5.92 -36.88 -15.44
N HIS A 50 6.86 -37.80 -15.24
CA HIS A 50 6.58 -39.24 -15.19
C HIS A 50 6.28 -39.77 -13.78
N ASP A 51 6.42 -38.93 -12.76
CA ASP A 51 6.19 -39.27 -11.37
C ASP A 51 4.70 -39.08 -11.03
N PRO A 52 3.99 -40.08 -10.47
CA PRO A 52 2.59 -39.95 -10.07
C PRO A 52 2.33 -38.75 -9.15
N SER A 53 3.33 -38.34 -8.35
CA SER A 53 3.23 -37.16 -7.48
C SER A 53 3.00 -35.86 -8.23
N PHE A 54 3.45 -35.76 -9.50
CA PHE A 54 3.18 -34.59 -10.35
C PHE A 54 1.69 -34.41 -10.63
N TYR A 55 1.00 -35.50 -10.96
CA TYR A 55 -0.43 -35.46 -11.26
C TYR A 55 -1.27 -35.22 -9.99
N ASN A 56 -0.86 -35.78 -8.85
CA ASN A 56 -1.47 -35.46 -7.56
C ASN A 56 -1.30 -33.98 -7.19
N LYS A 57 -0.14 -33.39 -7.49
CA LYS A 57 0.09 -31.96 -7.28
C LYS A 57 -0.75 -31.10 -8.22
N LEU A 58 -0.91 -31.48 -9.49
CA LEU A 58 -1.83 -30.79 -10.41
C LEU A 58 -3.28 -30.86 -9.93
N HIS A 59 -3.74 -32.03 -9.47
CA HIS A 59 -5.05 -32.18 -8.86
C HIS A 59 -5.22 -31.26 -7.64
N HIS A 60 -4.22 -31.19 -6.77
CA HIS A 60 -4.24 -30.31 -5.61
C HIS A 60 -4.29 -28.82 -5.99
N GLU A 61 -3.44 -28.39 -6.91
CA GLU A 61 -3.42 -27.00 -7.42
C GLU A 61 -4.73 -26.63 -8.11
N TRP A 62 -5.28 -27.50 -8.95
CA TRP A 62 -6.60 -27.31 -9.57
C TRP A 62 -7.71 -27.24 -8.50
N THR A 63 -7.70 -28.12 -7.51
CA THR A 63 -8.69 -28.13 -6.41
C THR A 63 -8.60 -26.85 -5.58
N ASN A 64 -7.39 -26.37 -5.26
CA ASN A 64 -7.18 -25.12 -4.54
C ASN A 64 -7.66 -23.92 -5.37
N ASN A 65 -7.34 -23.88 -6.66
CA ASN A 65 -7.82 -22.84 -7.56
C ASN A 65 -9.35 -22.86 -7.69
N LYS A 66 -9.98 -24.04 -7.69
CA LYS A 66 -11.43 -24.21 -7.70
C LYS A 66 -12.06 -23.73 -6.41
N LYS A 67 -11.47 -24.06 -5.25
CA LYS A 67 -11.88 -23.49 -3.95
C LYS A 67 -11.73 -21.98 -3.96
N CYS A 68 -10.63 -21.44 -4.47
CA CYS A 68 -10.42 -19.99 -4.59
C CYS A 68 -11.46 -19.32 -5.50
N ARG A 69 -11.91 -19.98 -6.59
CA ARG A 69 -13.01 -19.48 -7.44
C ARG A 69 -14.38 -19.55 -6.79
N GLN A 70 -14.62 -20.57 -5.96
CA GLN A 70 -15.85 -20.63 -5.19
C GLN A 70 -15.82 -19.60 -4.05
N THR A 71 -14.63 -19.26 -3.53
CA THR A 71 -14.45 -18.17 -2.55
C THR A 71 -14.38 -16.77 -3.14
N THR A 72 -14.22 -16.59 -4.46
CA THR A 72 -14.38 -15.25 -5.06
C THR A 72 -15.83 -14.76 -5.04
N ASP A 73 -16.79 -15.66 -4.78
CA ASP A 73 -18.18 -15.33 -4.42
C ASP A 73 -18.48 -15.58 -2.92
N GLN A 74 -17.48 -15.99 -2.14
CA GLN A 74 -17.59 -16.13 -0.69
C GLN A 74 -16.83 -14.99 -0.01
N CYS A 75 -17.49 -13.83 -0.02
CA CYS A 75 -17.50 -12.85 1.05
C CYS A 75 -16.11 -12.48 1.59
N ALA A 76 -15.46 -11.51 0.94
CA ALA A 76 -14.53 -10.66 1.67
C ALA A 76 -15.35 -9.92 2.74
N SER A 77 -15.55 -10.52 3.91
CA SER A 77 -16.16 -9.81 5.02
C SER A 77 -15.11 -8.95 5.70
N ILE A 78 -15.53 -7.80 6.23
CA ILE A 78 -14.70 -6.95 7.08
C ILE A 78 -15.32 -6.87 8.46
N GLU A 79 -14.48 -6.92 9.49
CA GLU A 79 -14.90 -6.63 10.85
C GLU A 79 -14.67 -5.14 11.13
N CYS A 80 -15.73 -4.42 11.47
CA CYS A 80 -15.63 -3.00 11.74
C CYS A 80 -15.03 -2.78 13.14
N ALA A 81 -13.83 -2.22 13.23
CA ALA A 81 -13.16 -1.96 14.52
C ALA A 81 -13.87 -0.95 15.44
N ILE A 82 -14.97 -0.32 15.00
CA ILE A 82 -15.77 0.62 15.81
C ILE A 82 -16.95 -0.09 16.49
N CYS A 83 -17.73 -0.89 15.74
CA CYS A 83 -18.89 -1.60 16.28
C CYS A 83 -18.65 -3.09 16.54
N ILE A 84 -17.51 -3.63 16.10
CA ILE A 84 -17.10 -5.04 16.28
C ILE A 84 -18.06 -6.01 15.55
N GLU A 85 -18.79 -5.51 14.55
CA GLU A 85 -19.68 -6.31 13.72
C GLU A 85 -19.01 -6.69 12.40
N SER A 86 -19.39 -7.85 11.87
CA SER A 86 -18.94 -8.36 10.57
C SER A 86 -19.88 -7.91 9.45
N TYR A 87 -19.32 -7.38 8.38
CA TYR A 87 -20.06 -6.88 7.20
C TYR A 87 -19.58 -7.58 5.93
N GLN A 88 -20.50 -7.94 5.06
CA GLN A 88 -20.21 -8.65 3.82
C GLN A 88 -19.90 -7.67 2.69
N LEU A 89 -18.81 -7.86 1.93
CA LEU A 89 -18.58 -7.07 0.70
C LEU A 89 -19.39 -7.63 -0.49
N ASP A 90 -20.68 -7.91 -0.27
CA ASP A 90 -21.64 -8.40 -1.27
C ASP A 90 -22.41 -7.24 -1.96
N GLY A 91 -22.08 -5.99 -1.60
CA GLY A 91 -22.74 -4.77 -2.09
C GLY A 91 -24.02 -4.40 -1.36
N LYS A 92 -24.52 -5.22 -0.42
CA LYS A 92 -25.67 -4.87 0.43
C LYS A 92 -25.21 -4.10 1.66
N ASP A 93 -24.14 -4.56 2.29
CA ASP A 93 -23.55 -3.86 3.43
C ASP A 93 -22.69 -2.70 2.95
N LYS A 94 -22.95 -1.52 3.50
CA LYS A 94 -22.18 -0.32 3.18
C LYS A 94 -20.90 -0.32 4.00
N VAL A 95 -19.79 -0.63 3.33
CA VAL A 95 -18.43 -0.52 3.86
C VAL A 95 -17.75 0.68 3.21
N THR A 96 -16.87 1.33 3.94
CA THR A 96 -16.05 2.43 3.43
C THR A 96 -14.59 2.19 3.76
N THR A 97 -13.77 2.25 2.71
CA THR A 97 -12.31 2.16 2.80
C THR A 97 -11.73 3.57 2.85
N LEU A 98 -10.95 3.87 3.88
CA LEU A 98 -10.21 5.12 3.96
C LEU A 98 -8.97 5.09 3.05
N LEU A 99 -8.41 6.26 2.74
CA LEU A 99 -7.20 6.38 1.90
C LEU A 99 -5.97 5.65 2.48
N CYS A 100 -5.94 5.44 3.80
CA CYS A 100 -4.93 4.63 4.48
C CYS A 100 -5.12 3.11 4.32
N GLY A 101 -6.19 2.66 3.65
CA GLY A 101 -6.50 1.25 3.41
C GLY A 101 -7.35 0.56 4.49
N HIS A 102 -7.65 1.22 5.61
CA HIS A 102 -8.49 0.64 6.67
C HIS A 102 -9.98 0.70 6.31
N ASN A 103 -10.71 -0.37 6.66
CA ASN A 103 -12.13 -0.56 6.34
C ASN A 103 -13.00 -0.45 7.59
N PHE A 104 -14.16 0.19 7.44
CA PHE A 104 -15.17 0.32 8.49
C PHE A 104 -16.56 0.26 7.86
N CYS A 105 -17.60 -0.09 8.62
CA CYS A 105 -18.96 0.12 8.12
C CYS A 105 -19.23 1.62 7.95
N SER A 106 -19.96 1.98 6.89
CA SER A 106 -20.22 3.37 6.52
C SER A 106 -20.87 4.17 7.63
N HIS A 107 -21.76 3.55 8.40
CA HIS A 107 -22.42 4.23 9.52
C HIS A 107 -21.42 4.73 10.56
N CYS A 108 -20.51 3.86 11.02
CA CYS A 108 -19.56 4.19 12.07
C CYS A 108 -18.54 5.24 11.60
N ILE A 109 -17.99 5.09 10.40
CA ILE A 109 -16.95 6.01 9.92
C ILE A 109 -17.51 7.38 9.56
N PHE A 110 -18.71 7.47 8.96
CA PHE A 110 -19.33 8.77 8.71
C PHE A 110 -19.73 9.48 9.99
N LYS A 111 -20.23 8.75 11.00
CA LYS A 111 -20.52 9.34 12.33
C LYS A 111 -19.25 9.88 12.99
N HIS A 112 -18.14 9.14 12.90
CA HIS A 112 -16.83 9.60 13.38
C HIS A 112 -16.37 10.88 12.68
N ILE A 113 -16.45 10.91 11.34
CA ILE A 113 -16.10 12.08 10.53
C ILE A 113 -16.99 13.27 10.88
N GLN A 114 -18.31 13.07 10.98
CA GLN A 114 -19.26 14.13 11.34
C GLN A 114 -18.98 14.73 12.73
N THR A 115 -18.57 13.88 13.69
CA THR A 115 -18.28 14.32 15.07
C THR A 115 -16.98 15.10 15.16
N ARG A 116 -15.97 14.71 14.38
CA ARG A 116 -14.62 15.32 14.40
C ARG A 116 -14.45 16.46 13.37
N GLY A 117 -15.34 16.55 12.39
CA GLY A 117 -15.23 17.50 11.27
C GLY A 117 -13.93 17.32 10.49
N PHE A 118 -13.32 18.43 10.07
CA PHE A 118 -12.07 18.45 9.30
C PHE A 118 -10.84 17.86 10.03
N GLN A 119 -10.95 17.55 11.32
CA GLN A 119 -9.88 16.93 12.11
C GLN A 119 -10.05 15.41 12.24
N ALA A 120 -10.94 14.81 11.44
CA ALA A 120 -11.19 13.37 11.49
C ALA A 120 -9.96 12.59 11.01
N SER A 121 -9.41 11.76 11.89
CA SER A 121 -8.34 10.81 11.58
C SER A 121 -8.84 9.37 11.65
N CYS A 122 -8.21 8.46 10.91
CA CYS A 122 -8.47 7.03 10.98
C CYS A 122 -8.38 6.52 12.43
N PRO A 123 -9.40 5.82 12.96
CA PRO A 123 -9.36 5.25 14.31
C PRO A 123 -8.23 4.23 14.53
N MET A 124 -7.78 3.54 13.48
CA MET A 124 -6.76 2.49 13.55
C MET A 124 -5.32 3.06 13.50
N CYS A 125 -5.04 3.94 12.54
CA CYS A 125 -3.68 4.42 12.28
C CYS A 125 -3.49 5.94 12.46
N ARG A 126 -4.54 6.68 12.79
CA ARG A 126 -4.53 8.15 12.96
C ARG A 126 -4.15 8.96 11.72
N TYR A 127 -4.13 8.33 10.54
CA TYR A 127 -3.98 9.04 9.27
C TYR A 127 -5.18 9.96 9.01
N ASP A 128 -4.95 11.19 8.55
CA ASP A 128 -6.02 12.15 8.26
C ASP A 128 -6.93 11.62 7.14
N VAL A 129 -8.24 11.65 7.36
CA VAL A 129 -9.23 11.13 6.42
C VAL A 129 -9.30 11.97 5.14
N PHE A 130 -8.98 13.27 5.22
CA PHE A 130 -9.09 14.21 4.10
C PHE A 130 -7.76 14.51 3.42
N GLN A 131 -6.64 14.06 3.99
CA GLN A 131 -5.33 14.29 3.40
C GLN A 131 -5.09 13.24 2.30
N GLU A 132 -5.22 13.65 1.05
CA GLU A 132 -4.70 12.88 -0.08
C GLU A 132 -3.20 12.63 0.12
N ASN A 133 -2.69 11.50 -0.35
CA ASN A 133 -1.27 11.16 -0.35
C ASN A 133 -0.49 12.19 -1.19
N ASN A 134 -0.28 13.39 -0.65
CA ASN A 134 0.80 14.26 -1.04
C ASN A 134 2.03 13.65 -0.40
N SER A 135 2.59 12.65 -1.08
CA SER A 135 3.88 12.04 -0.77
C SER A 135 5.01 13.06 -0.99
N SER A 136 4.98 14.16 -0.23
CA SER A 136 6.05 15.14 -0.02
C SER A 136 5.59 16.31 0.88
N SER A 137 5.19 16.02 2.13
CA SER A 137 5.11 17.05 3.19
C SER A 137 5.92 16.66 4.42
N HIS A 138 7.08 16.05 4.19
CA HIS A 138 8.22 16.17 5.09
C HIS A 138 9.22 17.07 4.33
N ASP A 139 9.30 18.35 4.71
CA ASP A 139 10.31 19.33 4.27
C ASP A 139 10.54 19.50 2.76
N LEU A 140 9.58 20.07 2.02
CA LEU A 140 9.91 20.89 0.86
C LEU A 140 9.50 22.34 1.14
N GLN A 141 10.27 23.02 2.01
CA GLN A 141 10.31 24.48 1.93
C GLN A 141 10.75 24.81 0.51
N THR A 142 9.89 25.48 -0.26
CA THR A 142 10.29 25.95 -1.58
C THR A 142 11.49 26.89 -1.42
N ASP A 143 12.41 26.92 -2.39
CA ASP A 143 13.60 27.77 -2.31
C ASP A 143 13.24 29.25 -2.03
N GLY A 144 12.06 29.69 -2.52
CA GLY A 144 11.50 31.00 -2.24
C GLY A 144 11.13 31.22 -0.76
N GLU A 145 10.51 30.25 -0.09
CA GLU A 145 10.14 30.35 1.33
C GLU A 145 11.37 30.35 2.23
N ARG A 146 12.37 29.53 1.91
CA ARG A 146 13.64 29.50 2.65
C ARG A 146 14.40 30.82 2.52
N PHE A 147 14.42 31.41 1.32
CA PHE A 147 15.02 32.73 1.10
C PHE A 147 14.29 33.83 1.88
N ASN A 148 12.95 33.81 1.89
CA ASN A 148 12.14 34.75 2.66
C ASN A 148 12.39 34.63 4.18
N GLN A 149 12.48 33.40 4.71
CA GLN A 149 12.83 33.17 6.11
C GLN A 149 14.24 33.70 6.43
N MET A 150 15.21 33.47 5.55
CA MET A 150 16.57 33.97 5.71
C MET A 150 16.62 35.51 5.73
N ILE A 151 15.85 36.18 4.86
CA ILE A 151 15.74 37.65 4.87
C ILE A 151 15.15 38.15 6.19
N ILE A 152 14.09 37.51 6.68
CA ILE A 152 13.45 37.90 7.95
C ILE A 152 14.42 37.74 9.10
N GLU A 153 15.16 36.64 9.16
CA GLU A 153 16.13 36.37 10.21
C GLU A 153 17.32 37.34 10.17
N ASN A 154 17.86 37.64 8.98
CA ASN A 154 18.90 38.64 8.82
C ASN A 154 18.46 40.04 9.31
N LYS A 155 17.21 40.44 9.02
CA LYS A 155 16.64 41.69 9.54
C LYS A 155 16.56 41.68 11.07
N ARG A 156 16.20 40.54 11.69
CA ARG A 156 16.15 40.38 13.16
C ARG A 156 17.54 40.47 13.78
N ILE A 157 18.52 39.78 13.21
CA ILE A 157 19.92 39.79 13.67
C ILE A 157 20.49 41.21 13.61
N ARG A 158 20.26 41.93 12.50
CA ARG A 158 20.75 43.31 12.34
C ARG A 158 20.20 44.24 13.43
N ARG A 159 18.88 44.22 13.66
CA ARG A 159 18.24 45.02 14.73
C ARG A 159 18.78 44.68 16.11
N ARG A 160 19.11 43.40 16.38
CA ARG A 160 19.71 42.96 17.64
C ARG A 160 21.13 43.49 17.80
N GLN A 161 21.93 43.48 16.73
CA GLN A 161 23.29 44.04 16.74
C GLN A 161 23.28 45.56 16.93
N GLU A 162 22.40 46.29 16.24
CA GLU A 162 22.23 47.74 16.39
C GLU A 162 21.94 48.12 17.86
N ARG A 163 21.02 47.39 18.52
CA ARG A 163 20.72 47.60 19.95
C ARG A 163 21.92 47.32 20.85
N ARG A 164 22.70 46.27 20.57
CA ARG A 164 23.93 45.96 21.32
C ARG A 164 24.97 47.06 21.17
N ILE A 165 25.17 47.56 19.96
CA ILE A 165 26.10 48.67 19.68
C ILE A 165 25.65 49.93 20.40
N LYS A 166 24.35 50.28 20.33
CA LYS A 166 23.80 51.44 21.04
C LYS A 166 24.03 51.36 22.55
N ARG A 167 23.80 50.18 23.15
CA ARG A 167 24.09 49.94 24.58
C ARG A 167 25.58 50.06 24.91
N LYS A 168 26.47 49.57 24.05
CA LYS A 168 27.92 49.70 24.25
C LYS A 168 28.38 51.17 24.18
N ARG A 169 27.89 51.94 23.20
CA ARG A 169 28.20 53.37 23.07
C ARG A 169 27.69 54.16 24.28
N ALA A 170 26.43 53.95 24.68
CA ALA A 170 25.87 54.60 25.87
C ALA A 170 26.70 54.31 27.14
N ARG A 171 27.20 53.08 27.32
CA ARG A 171 28.09 52.71 28.44
C ARG A 171 29.46 53.39 28.37
N ALA A 172 30.04 53.50 27.18
CA ALA A 172 31.33 54.18 26.98
C ALA A 172 31.20 55.70 27.24
N GLU A 173 30.11 56.30 26.81
CA GLU A 173 29.79 57.72 27.06
C GLU A 173 29.60 58.01 28.56
N THR A 174 28.92 57.11 29.30
CA THR A 174 28.79 57.25 30.77
C THR A 174 30.10 57.04 31.51
N GLN A 175 31.03 56.23 30.99
CA GLN A 175 32.35 56.04 31.59
C GLN A 175 33.32 57.19 31.30
N GLY A 176 33.17 57.90 30.17
CA GLY A 176 33.99 59.05 29.81
C GLY A 176 33.55 60.40 30.42
N THR A 177 32.38 60.46 31.06
CA THR A 177 31.88 61.67 31.76
C THR A 177 32.18 61.71 33.26
N LEU A 178 32.85 60.68 33.78
CA LEU A 178 33.23 60.53 35.20
C LEU A 178 34.73 60.75 35.47
N THR A 179 35.47 61.31 34.50
CA THR A 179 36.87 61.74 34.61
C THR A 179 36.97 63.22 34.31
#